data_AF-A0A975AD10-F1
#
_entry.id   AF-A0A975AD10-F1
#
_cell.length_a   1.000
_cell.length_b   1.000
_cell.length_c   1.000
_cell.angle_alpha   90.00
_cell.angle_beta   90.00
_cell.angle_gamma   90.00
#
_symmetry.space_group_name_H-M   'P 1'
#
loop_
_entity.id
_entity.type
_entity.pdbx_description
1 polymer ?
#
loop_
_entity_poly.entity_id
_entity_poly.type
_entity_poly.pdbx_seq_one_letter_code
_entity_poly.pdbx_strand_id
1 'polypeptide(L)'
;MSEQATYADRTRAVSPADRVVTVLLLVGLAVLVPIAGFMGLLTSMASDGCMANACNADLMSVGIFTSALSPAVVFLVALAWVVRRWRRARSTWWIPLVALVAGAVVWFGGALITFSAVG
;
A
#
# COMPACT_ATOMS: atom_id res chain seq x y z
N MET A 1 -35.83 -24.39 -19.34
CA MET A 1 -34.38 -24.27 -19.63
C MET A 1 -33.93 -22.84 -19.97
N SER A 2 -34.84 -21.87 -20.17
CA SER A 2 -34.52 -20.46 -20.49
C SER A 2 -34.02 -19.62 -19.30
N GLU A 3 -34.39 -19.96 -18.05
CA GLU A 3 -33.93 -19.22 -16.86
C GLU A 3 -32.42 -19.35 -16.59
N GLN A 4 -31.80 -20.47 -16.98
CA GLN A 4 -30.37 -20.69 -16.73
C GLN A 4 -29.47 -19.88 -17.67
N ALA A 5 -29.92 -19.59 -18.89
CA ALA A 5 -29.21 -18.72 -19.83
C ALA A 5 -29.17 -17.27 -19.31
N THR A 6 -30.28 -16.78 -18.72
CA THR A 6 -30.36 -15.45 -18.11
C THR A 6 -29.55 -15.33 -16.80
N TYR A 7 -29.40 -16.42 -16.04
CA TYR A 7 -28.53 -16.43 -14.85
C TYR A 7 -27.04 -16.36 -15.23
N ALA A 8 -26.62 -17.14 -16.22
CA ALA A 8 -25.24 -17.14 -16.72
C ALA A 8 -24.82 -15.76 -17.29
N ASP A 9 -25.73 -15.02 -17.93
CA ASP A 9 -25.42 -13.70 -18.47
C ASP A 9 -25.25 -12.63 -17.36
N ARG A 10 -26.02 -12.74 -16.27
CA ARG A 10 -25.86 -11.89 -15.07
C ARG A 10 -24.51 -12.09 -14.37
N THR A 11 -23.91 -13.28 -14.48
CA THR A 11 -22.60 -13.57 -13.87
C THR A 11 -21.42 -12.98 -14.64
N ARG A 12 -21.62 -12.45 -15.86
CA ARG A 12 -20.54 -11.96 -16.74
C ARG A 12 -20.31 -10.45 -16.70
N ALA A 13 -21.29 -9.68 -16.22
CA ALA A 13 -21.10 -8.26 -15.98
C ALA A 13 -20.35 -8.07 -14.66
N VAL A 14 -19.21 -7.38 -14.68
CA VAL A 14 -18.52 -6.96 -13.45
C VAL A 14 -19.55 -6.21 -12.59
N SER A 15 -19.93 -6.81 -11.46
CA SER A 15 -20.98 -6.28 -10.60
C SER A 15 -20.67 -4.83 -10.24
N PRO A 16 -21.65 -3.91 -10.27
CA PRO A 16 -21.44 -2.55 -9.80
C PRO A 16 -20.92 -2.51 -8.36
N ALA A 17 -21.23 -3.53 -7.55
CA ALA A 17 -20.68 -3.69 -6.20
C ALA A 17 -19.15 -3.85 -6.20
N ASP A 18 -18.57 -4.63 -7.12
CA ASP A 18 -17.10 -4.79 -7.24
C ASP A 18 -16.40 -3.46 -7.50
N ARG A 19 -17.04 -2.58 -8.30
CA ARG A 19 -16.51 -1.25 -8.61
C ARG A 19 -16.54 -0.35 -7.38
N VAL A 20 -17.68 -0.30 -6.68
CA VAL A 20 -17.84 0.50 -5.46
C VAL A 20 -16.83 0.06 -4.41
N VAL A 21 -16.69 -1.25 -4.16
CA VAL A 21 -15.72 -1.79 -3.21
C VAL A 21 -14.29 -1.40 -3.60
N THR A 22 -13.91 -1.55 -4.87
CA THR A 22 -12.57 -1.15 -5.35
C THR A 22 -12.31 0.34 -5.15
N VAL A 23 -13.30 1.20 -5.42
CA VAL A 23 -13.18 2.65 -5.22
C VAL A 23 -13.05 3.00 -3.73
N LEU A 24 -13.88 2.41 -2.86
CA LEU A 24 -13.81 2.63 -1.41
C LEU A 24 -12.44 2.21 -0.85
N LEU A 25 -11.93 1.05 -1.28
CA LEU A 25 -10.59 0.58 -0.92
C LEU A 25 -9.50 1.55 -1.39
N LEU A 26 -9.57 2.05 -2.63
CA LEU A 26 -8.61 3.03 -3.15
C LEU A 26 -8.67 4.36 -2.39
N VAL A 27 -9.87 4.84 -2.04
CA VAL A 27 -10.03 6.06 -1.23
C VAL A 27 -9.46 5.85 0.17
N GLY A 28 -9.73 4.70 0.79
CA GLY A 28 -9.13 4.34 2.08
C GLY A 28 -7.60 4.31 2.02
N LEU A 29 -7.02 3.68 0.99
CA LEU A 29 -5.58 3.71 0.72
C LEU A 29 -5.06 5.13 0.50
N ALA A 30 -5.76 5.96 -0.27
CA ALA A 30 -5.35 7.34 -0.53
C ALA A 30 -5.28 8.19 0.75
N VAL A 31 -6.12 7.90 1.75
CA VAL A 31 -6.08 8.54 3.08
C VAL A 31 -4.98 7.93 3.96
N LEU A 32 -4.79 6.62 3.93
CA LEU A 32 -3.77 5.94 4.74
C LEU A 32 -2.34 6.26 4.31
N VAL A 33 -2.10 6.47 3.01
CA VAL A 33 -0.78 6.77 2.44
C VAL A 33 -0.11 8.00 3.09
N PRO A 34 -0.73 9.19 3.15
CA PRO A 34 -0.10 10.35 3.79
C PRO A 34 0.10 10.15 5.29
N ILE A 35 -0.81 9.44 5.98
CA ILE A 35 -0.68 9.12 7.40
C ILE A 35 0.53 8.22 7.64
N ALA A 36 0.65 7.15 6.86
CA ALA A 36 1.77 6.22 6.93
C ALA A 36 3.10 6.89 6.53
N GLY A 37 3.09 7.74 5.51
CA GLY A 37 4.26 8.52 5.11
C GLY A 37 4.72 9.47 6.22
N PHE A 38 3.79 10.16 6.87
CA PHE A 38 4.08 11.02 8.02
C PHE A 38 4.64 10.23 9.20
N MET A 39 4.02 9.10 9.55
CA MET A 39 4.54 8.19 10.58
C MET A 39 5.94 7.65 10.23
N GLY A 40 6.20 7.36 8.95
CA GLY A 40 7.52 6.96 8.47
C GLY A 40 8.57 8.04 8.69
N LEU A 41 8.24 9.31 8.45
CA LEU A 41 9.14 10.43 8.74
C LEU A 41 9.43 10.60 10.23
N LEU A 42 8.46 10.30 11.10
CA LEU A 42 8.67 10.36 12.55
C LEU A 42 9.71 9.34 13.06
N THR A 43 10.02 8.29 12.28
CA THR A 43 11.13 7.39 12.62
C THR A 43 12.49 8.09 12.67
N SER A 44 12.61 9.30 12.10
CA SER A 44 13.78 10.16 12.25
C SER A 44 14.12 10.49 13.71
N MET A 45 13.14 10.51 14.62
CA MET A 45 13.37 10.71 16.06
C MET A 45 14.24 9.61 16.68
N ALA A 46 14.47 8.49 15.98
CA ALA A 46 15.47 7.50 16.38
C ALA A 46 16.90 8.08 16.41
N SER A 47 17.17 9.21 15.74
CA SER A 47 18.48 9.89 15.76
C SER A 47 18.89 10.33 17.15
N ASP A 48 17.92 10.64 18.02
CA ASP A 48 18.19 11.18 19.34
C ASP A 48 18.93 10.15 20.22
N GLY A 49 18.75 8.85 19.94
CA GLY A 49 19.49 7.76 20.57
C GLY A 49 20.97 7.69 20.17
N CYS A 50 21.36 8.32 19.07
CA CYS A 50 22.73 8.30 18.57
C CYS A 50 23.66 9.32 19.24
N MET A 51 23.15 10.20 20.10
CA MET A 51 24.00 11.13 20.87
C MET A 51 25.02 10.40 21.76
N ALA A 52 24.74 9.16 22.17
CA ALA A 52 25.59 8.37 23.05
C ALA A 52 26.41 7.27 22.35
N ASN A 53 26.06 6.86 21.12
CA ASN A 53 26.65 5.70 20.42
C ASN A 53 27.03 6.02 18.96
N ALA A 54 27.95 5.24 18.39
CA ALA A 54 28.31 5.35 16.97
C ALA A 54 27.21 4.74 16.08
N CYS A 55 26.34 5.59 15.51
CA CYS A 55 25.29 5.15 14.60
C CYS A 55 25.68 5.19 13.13
N ASN A 56 25.09 4.28 12.34
CA ASN A 56 25.21 4.30 10.89
C ASN A 56 24.14 5.22 10.26
N ALA A 57 24.52 6.47 9.99
CA ALA A 57 23.62 7.48 9.44
C ALA A 57 23.06 7.12 8.05
N ASP A 58 23.85 6.43 7.22
CA ASP A 58 23.41 6.01 5.88
C ASP A 58 22.29 4.98 5.99
N LEU A 59 22.46 3.95 6.82
CA LEU A 59 21.44 2.92 7.06
C LEU A 59 20.14 3.54 7.61
N MET A 60 20.28 4.49 8.53
CA MET A 60 19.15 5.17 9.15
C MET A 60 18.38 6.01 8.13
N SER A 61 19.08 6.74 7.26
CA SER A 61 18.45 7.51 6.18
C SER A 61 17.68 6.60 5.21
N VAL A 62 18.25 5.46 4.84
CA VAL A 62 17.59 4.46 3.98
C VAL A 62 16.32 3.94 4.64
N GLY A 63 16.36 3.59 5.93
CA GLY A 63 15.17 3.13 6.67
C GLY A 63 14.06 4.16 6.74
N ILE A 64 14.41 5.42 7.02
CA ILE A 64 13.45 6.55 7.09
C ILE A 64 12.81 6.80 5.72
N PHE A 65 13.60 6.92 4.65
CA PHE A 65 13.06 7.16 3.31
C PHE A 65 12.25 5.97 2.80
N THR A 66 12.67 4.74 3.11
CA THR A 66 11.92 3.53 2.73
C THR A 66 10.57 3.50 3.43
N SER A 67 10.52 3.81 4.73
CA SER A 67 9.26 3.91 5.50
C SER A 67 8.38 5.04 4.97
N ALA A 68 8.94 6.22 4.70
CA ALA A 68 8.17 7.38 4.29
C ALA A 68 7.62 7.28 2.86
N LEU A 69 8.42 6.76 1.92
CA LEU A 69 8.07 6.73 0.49
C LEU A 69 7.34 5.45 0.08
N SER A 70 7.53 4.33 0.80
CA SER A 70 6.91 3.06 0.41
C SER A 70 5.38 3.11 0.27
N PRO A 71 4.60 3.77 1.15
CA PRO A 71 3.14 3.80 1.00
C PRO A 71 2.73 4.50 -0.30
N ALA A 72 3.40 5.60 -0.65
CA ALA A 72 3.13 6.34 -1.88
C ALA A 72 3.47 5.51 -3.12
N VAL A 73 4.63 4.85 -3.14
CA VAL A 73 5.05 3.99 -4.26
C VAL A 73 4.09 2.82 -4.44
N VAL A 74 3.73 2.12 -3.36
CA VAL A 74 2.78 1.00 -3.42
C VAL A 74 1.40 1.45 -3.90
N PHE A 75 0.91 2.61 -3.46
CA PHE A 75 -0.35 3.17 -3.92
C PHE A 75 -0.34 3.49 -5.41
N LEU A 76 0.73 4.14 -5.92
CA LEU A 76 0.86 4.46 -7.34
C LEU A 76 0.88 3.20 -8.21
N VAL A 77 1.61 2.16 -7.77
CA VAL A 77 1.65 0.87 -8.47
C VAL A 77 0.27 0.20 -8.46
N ALA A 78 -0.41 0.18 -7.32
CA ALA A 78 -1.75 -0.38 -7.18
C ALA A 78 -2.77 0.36 -8.08
N LEU A 79 -2.74 1.69 -8.07
CA LEU A 79 -3.60 2.54 -8.89
C LEU A 79 -3.35 2.28 -10.39
N ALA A 80 -2.10 2.24 -10.83
CA ALA A 80 -1.76 1.91 -12.20
C ALA A 80 -2.26 0.51 -12.60
N TRP A 81 -2.18 -0.47 -11.69
CA TRP A 81 -2.65 -1.83 -11.93
C TRP A 81 -4.17 -1.92 -12.01
N VAL A 82 -4.88 -1.21 -11.13
CA VAL A 82 -6.34 -1.07 -11.15
C VAL A 82 -6.78 -0.48 -12.49
N VAL A 83 -6.18 0.63 -12.92
CA VAL A 83 -6.49 1.29 -14.20
C VAL A 83 -6.25 0.34 -15.38
N ARG A 84 -5.10 -0.35 -15.43
CA ARG A 84 -4.80 -1.35 -16.47
C ARG A 84 -5.80 -2.50 -16.49
N ARG A 85 -6.28 -2.93 -15.32
CA ARG A 85 -7.20 -4.06 -15.20
C ARG A 85 -8.66 -3.69 -15.51
N TRP A 86 -9.06 -2.47 -15.19
CA TRP A 86 -10.34 -1.90 -15.64
C TRP A 86 -10.45 -1.84 -17.16
N ARG A 87 -9.36 -1.49 -17.86
CA ARG A 87 -9.31 -1.57 -19.34
C ARG A 87 -9.57 -2.98 -19.88
N ARG A 88 -9.34 -4.02 -19.09
CA ARG A 88 -9.51 -5.44 -19.47
C ARG A 88 -10.79 -6.08 -18.92
N ALA A 89 -11.69 -5.29 -18.31
CA ALA A 89 -12.95 -5.75 -17.70
C ALA A 89 -12.80 -6.93 -16.72
N ARG A 90 -11.66 -7.02 -16.01
CA ARG A 90 -11.37 -8.07 -15.03
C ARG A 90 -11.73 -7.61 -13.62
N SER A 91 -12.17 -8.52 -12.74
CA SER A 91 -12.45 -8.21 -11.32
C SER A 91 -11.17 -7.76 -10.59
N THR A 92 -11.25 -6.66 -9.85
CA THR A 92 -10.10 -5.83 -9.39
C THR A 92 -10.03 -5.68 -7.86
N TRP A 93 -11.00 -6.21 -7.10
CA TRP A 93 -11.12 -5.97 -5.66
C TRP A 93 -9.94 -6.49 -4.82
N TRP A 94 -9.23 -7.53 -5.27
CA TRP A 94 -8.10 -8.12 -4.55
C TRP A 94 -6.82 -7.27 -4.63
N ILE A 95 -6.68 -6.41 -5.65
CA ILE A 95 -5.48 -5.60 -5.86
C ILE A 95 -5.24 -4.61 -4.72
N PRO A 96 -6.21 -3.78 -4.30
CA PRO A 96 -5.98 -2.86 -3.19
C PRO A 96 -5.73 -3.58 -1.85
N LEU A 97 -6.29 -4.78 -1.64
CA LEU A 97 -5.95 -5.58 -0.45
C LEU A 97 -4.48 -6.04 -0.47
N VAL A 98 -4.02 -6.57 -1.61
CA VAL A 98 -2.61 -6.97 -1.77
C VAL A 98 -1.69 -5.76 -1.61
N ALA A 99 -2.08 -4.61 -2.17
CA ALA A 99 -1.32 -3.38 -2.02
C ALA A 99 -1.25 -2.91 -0.55
N LEU A 100 -2.35 -3.01 0.20
CA LEU A 100 -2.36 -2.66 1.61
C LEU A 100 -1.41 -3.54 2.42
N VAL A 101 -1.45 -4.86 2.21
CA VAL A 101 -0.58 -5.80 2.91
C VAL A 101 0.89 -5.60 2.50
N ALA A 102 1.18 -5.50 1.22
CA ALA A 102 2.53 -5.28 0.72
C ALA A 102 3.11 -3.94 1.22
N GLY A 103 2.29 -2.88 1.18
CA GLY A 103 2.66 -1.57 1.70
C GLY A 103 2.99 -1.60 3.19
N ALA A 104 2.16 -2.28 4.00
CA ALA A 104 2.42 -2.45 5.42
C ALA A 104 3.75 -3.20 5.68
N VAL A 105 4.01 -4.29 4.96
CA VAL A 105 5.26 -5.06 5.11
C VAL A 105 6.49 -4.22 4.80
N VAL A 106 6.48 -3.47 3.69
CA VAL A 106 7.61 -2.62 3.30
C VAL A 106 7.79 -1.48 4.30
N TRP A 107 6.68 -0.90 4.77
CA TRP A 107 6.68 0.17 5.75
C TRP A 107 7.29 -0.28 7.09
N PHE A 108 6.85 -1.41 7.63
CA PHE A 108 7.42 -2.01 8.84
C PHE A 108 8.90 -2.40 8.63
N GLY A 109 9.25 -2.92 7.46
CA GLY A 109 10.64 -3.23 7.11
C GLY A 109 11.55 -2.01 7.16
N GLY A 110 11.10 -0.86 6.62
CA GLY A 110 11.82 0.39 6.71
C GLY A 110 12.03 0.85 8.16
N ALA A 111 10.99 0.75 9.00
CA ALA A 111 11.06 1.15 10.39
C ALA A 111 12.06 0.27 11.17
N LEU A 112 12.03 -1.04 10.94
CA LEU A 112 12.98 -1.98 11.52
C LEU A 112 14.43 -1.67 11.12
N ILE A 113 14.67 -1.29 9.86
CA ILE A 113 15.99 -0.87 9.40
C ILE A 113 16.45 0.37 10.16
N THR A 114 15.58 1.38 10.30
CA THR A 114 15.90 2.60 11.07
C THR A 114 16.29 2.27 12.52
N PHE A 115 15.51 1.44 13.22
CA PHE A 115 15.81 1.08 14.61
C PHE A 115 17.04 0.17 14.74
N SER A 116 17.33 -0.68 13.75
CA SER A 116 18.54 -1.51 13.73
C SER A 116 19.83 -0.71 13.58
N ALA A 117 19.74 0.54 13.09
CA ALA A 117 20.90 1.41 12.90
C ALA A 117 21.41 2.07 14.20
N VAL A 118 20.65 1.96 15.30
CA VAL A 118 20.93 2.59 16.62
C VAL A 118 21.46 1.57 17.64
N GLY A 119 21.90 0.39 17.18
CA GLY A 119 22.44 -0.70 18.00
C GLY A 119 23.95 -0.64 18.22
#